data_AF-A0A292PZP3-F1
#
_entry.id   AF-A0A292PZP3-F1
#
_cell.length_a   1.000
_cell.length_b   1.000
_cell.length_c   1.000
_cell.angle_alpha   90.00
_cell.angle_beta   90.00
_cell.angle_gamma   90.00
#
_symmetry.space_group_name_H-M   'P 1'
#
loop_
_entity.id
_entity.type
_entity.pdbx_description
1 polymer ?
#
loop_
_entity_poly.entity_id
_entity_poly.type
_entity_poly.pdbx_seq_one_letter_code
_entity_poly.pdbx_strand_id
1 'polypeptide(L)'
;MSLNRSLPRNVLFYDATNPDESLGGLVQNGSITETNFLDILGILLVVNGSPLRVEGRGSNHIVSRTDVPLPAGVYDIHCEASIQVSDEPWISRMISHNVTGREDRFRHEIRNRDNKCVLSGLTNTEILIQANNWSGFQAAHIFPLEHESLWIRFNYGRWITDMDNTPGSSKINSCQNG
;
A
#
# COMPACT_ATOMS: atom_id res chain seq x y z
N MET A 1 -20.55 15.08 6.38
CA MET A 1 -20.81 13.86 5.60
C MET A 1 -19.47 13.20 5.33
N SER A 2 -19.27 11.94 5.68
CA SER A 2 -18.06 11.24 5.23
C SER A 2 -18.13 11.08 3.72
N LEU A 3 -17.12 11.57 3.00
CA LEU A 3 -16.96 11.22 1.59
C LEU A 3 -17.01 9.70 1.46
N ASN A 4 -17.80 9.20 0.51
CA ASN A 4 -17.82 7.77 0.22
C ASN A 4 -16.44 7.35 -0.28
N ARG A 5 -15.68 6.69 0.61
CA ARG A 5 -14.27 6.30 0.37
C ARG A 5 -14.12 5.21 -0.69
N SER A 6 -15.21 4.60 -1.16
CA SER A 6 -15.18 3.62 -2.24
C SER A 6 -15.27 4.23 -3.65
N LEU A 7 -15.79 5.46 -3.80
CA LEU A 7 -15.94 6.12 -5.10
C LEU A 7 -14.67 6.18 -5.97
N PRO A 8 -13.47 6.44 -5.45
CA PRO A 8 -12.28 6.54 -6.29
C PRO A 8 -11.70 5.17 -6.70
N ARG A 9 -12.22 4.06 -6.19
CA ARG A 9 -11.68 2.72 -6.49
C ARG A 9 -11.99 2.36 -7.95
N ASN A 10 -10.97 1.94 -8.68
CA ASN A 10 -11.08 1.46 -10.06
C ASN A 10 -10.67 -0.02 -10.20
N VAL A 11 -10.27 -0.65 -9.10
CA VAL A 11 -10.09 -2.09 -8.97
C VAL A 11 -10.99 -2.55 -7.82
N LEU A 12 -11.90 -3.46 -8.11
CA LEU A 12 -12.82 -4.07 -7.15
C LEU A 12 -12.64 -5.58 -7.19
N PHE A 13 -12.72 -6.23 -6.04
CA PHE A 13 -12.61 -7.68 -5.98
C PHE A 13 -13.69 -8.31 -5.09
N TYR A 14 -14.10 -9.51 -5.48
CA TYR A 14 -15.27 -10.22 -4.97
C TYR A 14 -14.92 -11.70 -4.72
N ASP A 15 -15.68 -12.33 -3.83
CA ASP A 15 -15.76 -13.78 -3.80
C ASP A 15 -16.56 -14.23 -5.03
N ALA A 16 -15.99 -15.12 -5.84
CA ALA A 16 -16.66 -15.63 -7.03
C ALA A 16 -17.99 -16.35 -6.71
N THR A 17 -18.15 -16.86 -5.48
CA THR A 17 -19.38 -17.51 -4.99
C THR A 17 -20.43 -16.52 -4.49
N ASN A 18 -20.04 -15.27 -4.20
CA ASN A 18 -20.91 -14.19 -3.76
C ASN A 18 -20.58 -12.88 -4.52
N PRO A 19 -20.91 -12.83 -5.84
CA PRO A 19 -20.44 -11.76 -6.72
C PRO A 19 -21.10 -10.39 -6.49
N ASP A 20 -22.12 -10.33 -5.64
CA ASP A 20 -22.89 -9.13 -5.31
C ASP A 20 -22.29 -8.35 -4.12
N GLU A 21 -21.43 -9.00 -3.33
CA GLU A 21 -20.81 -8.40 -2.14
C GLU A 21 -19.30 -8.19 -2.35
N SER A 22 -18.88 -6.93 -2.37
CA SER A 22 -17.47 -6.58 -2.55
C SER A 22 -16.66 -6.94 -1.30
N LEU A 23 -15.63 -7.78 -1.49
CA LEU A 23 -14.62 -8.04 -0.45
C LEU A 23 -13.74 -6.81 -0.22
N GLY A 24 -13.51 -6.03 -1.27
CA GLY A 24 -12.74 -4.80 -1.19
C GLY A 24 -12.42 -4.19 -2.54
N GLY A 25 -11.51 -3.22 -2.51
CA GLY A 25 -11.01 -2.59 -3.72
C GLY A 25 -9.96 -1.52 -3.41
N LEU A 26 -9.23 -1.14 -4.44
CA LEU A 26 -8.18 -0.13 -4.38
C LEU A 26 -8.28 0.84 -5.55
N VAL A 27 -7.57 1.96 -5.41
CA VAL A 27 -7.36 2.94 -6.48
C VAL A 27 -5.92 2.81 -6.95
N GLN A 28 -5.71 2.64 -8.25
CA GLN A 28 -4.38 2.60 -8.84
C GLN A 28 -4.38 3.13 -10.27
N ASN A 29 -3.24 3.68 -10.69
CA ASN A 29 -3.00 4.30 -11.99
C ASN A 29 -1.68 3.77 -12.57
N GLY A 30 -1.52 2.45 -12.55
CA GLY A 30 -0.37 1.72 -13.07
C GLY A 30 0.78 1.46 -12.09
N SER A 31 0.61 1.76 -10.79
CA SER A 31 1.67 1.54 -9.79
C SER A 31 1.60 0.16 -9.12
N ILE A 32 0.42 -0.45 -9.08
CA ILE A 32 0.20 -1.76 -8.47
C ILE A 32 0.34 -2.81 -9.56
N THR A 33 1.28 -3.73 -9.38
CA THR A 33 1.46 -4.89 -10.27
C THR A 33 0.53 -6.04 -9.88
N GLU A 34 0.39 -7.03 -10.76
CA GLU A 34 -0.31 -8.27 -10.43
C GLU A 34 0.29 -8.97 -9.19
N THR A 35 1.63 -9.01 -9.08
CA THR A 35 2.30 -9.56 -7.88
C THR A 35 1.92 -8.77 -6.63
N ASN A 36 1.96 -7.44 -6.68
CA ASN A 36 1.56 -6.62 -5.53
C ASN A 36 0.11 -6.87 -5.14
N PHE A 37 -0.79 -7.02 -6.12
CA PHE A 37 -2.19 -7.30 -5.86
C PHE A 37 -2.38 -8.65 -5.15
N LEU A 38 -1.69 -9.70 -5.59
CA LEU A 38 -1.73 -11.00 -4.93
C LEU A 38 -1.17 -10.95 -3.50
N ASP A 39 -0.10 -10.18 -3.25
CA ASP A 39 0.43 -9.97 -1.91
C ASP A 39 -0.56 -9.21 -1.00
N ILE A 40 -1.23 -8.20 -1.54
CA ILE A 40 -2.30 -7.47 -0.83
C ILE A 40 -3.43 -8.45 -0.44
N LEU A 41 -3.87 -9.31 -1.36
CA LEU A 41 -4.89 -10.31 -1.06
C LEU A 41 -4.41 -11.32 -0.01
N GLY A 42 -3.14 -11.73 -0.04
CA GLY A 42 -2.56 -12.63 0.96
C GLY A 42 -2.48 -12.03 2.37
N ILE A 43 -2.44 -10.69 2.49
CA ILE A 43 -2.51 -10.00 3.78
C ILE A 43 -3.97 -9.83 4.22
N LEU A 44 -4.87 -9.51 3.29
CA LEU A 44 -6.25 -9.15 3.60
C LEU A 44 -7.18 -10.36 3.81
N LEU A 45 -6.94 -11.47 3.11
CA LEU A 45 -7.87 -12.59 3.07
C LEU A 45 -7.37 -13.76 3.92
N VAL A 46 -8.24 -14.23 4.81
CA VAL A 46 -8.07 -15.48 5.55
C VAL A 46 -8.73 -16.59 4.76
N VAL A 47 -7.94 -17.56 4.33
CA VAL A 47 -8.37 -18.64 3.44
C VAL A 47 -8.04 -19.98 4.09
N ASN A 48 -9.07 -20.78 4.39
CA ASN A 48 -8.91 -22.11 4.98
C ASN A 48 -8.77 -23.17 3.88
N GLY A 49 -7.74 -23.10 3.03
CA GLY A 49 -7.57 -24.10 1.97
C GLY A 49 -6.65 -23.70 0.80
N SER A 50 -6.92 -24.31 -0.36
CA SER A 50 -6.22 -24.21 -1.65
C SER A 50 -5.85 -22.77 -2.07
N PRO A 51 -4.83 -22.59 -2.92
CA PRO A 51 -4.38 -21.27 -3.35
C PRO A 51 -5.51 -20.48 -4.01
N LEU A 52 -5.54 -19.18 -3.74
CA LEU A 52 -6.45 -18.25 -4.41
C LEU A 52 -6.13 -18.21 -5.90
N ARG A 53 -7.16 -18.40 -6.74
CA ARG A 53 -7.10 -18.03 -8.15
C ARG A 53 -7.86 -16.72 -8.34
N VAL A 54 -7.26 -15.78 -9.05
CA VAL A 54 -7.84 -14.45 -9.27
C VAL A 54 -7.99 -14.22 -10.77
N GLU A 55 -9.19 -13.84 -11.19
CA GLU A 55 -9.55 -13.68 -12.60
C GLU A 55 -10.27 -12.34 -12.82
N GLY A 56 -9.94 -11.63 -13.91
CA GLY A 56 -10.67 -10.41 -14.27
C GLY A 56 -12.08 -10.75 -14.78
N ARG A 57 -13.11 -10.26 -14.10
CA ARG A 57 -14.52 -10.51 -14.45
C ARG A 57 -14.83 -10.04 -15.87
N GLY A 58 -15.42 -10.92 -16.66
CA GLY A 58 -15.74 -10.64 -18.07
C GLY A 58 -14.50 -10.59 -18.99
N SER A 59 -13.34 -11.00 -18.49
CA SER A 59 -12.10 -11.16 -19.24
C SER A 59 -11.56 -12.58 -19.05
N ASN A 60 -10.71 -13.06 -19.95
CA ASN A 60 -9.96 -14.31 -19.74
C ASN A 60 -8.62 -14.06 -19.04
N HIS A 61 -8.48 -12.93 -18.34
CA HIS A 61 -7.23 -12.54 -17.70
C HIS A 61 -7.10 -13.19 -16.34
N ILE A 62 -6.15 -14.12 -16.21
CA ILE A 62 -5.77 -14.73 -14.94
C ILE A 62 -4.60 -13.93 -14.38
N VAL A 63 -4.77 -13.42 -13.15
CA VAL A 63 -3.72 -12.67 -12.45
C VAL A 63 -2.64 -13.65 -12.01
N SER A 64 -1.39 -13.29 -12.25
CA SER A 64 -0.22 -14.12 -11.99
C SER A 64 0.87 -13.32 -11.28
N ARG A 65 1.88 -13.99 -10.70
CA ARG A 65 2.99 -13.28 -10.04
C ARG A 65 3.95 -12.69 -11.08
N THR A 66 3.54 -11.57 -11.67
CA THR A 66 4.33 -10.76 -12.61
C THR A 66 4.43 -9.31 -12.15
N ASP A 67 5.42 -8.58 -12.70
CA ASP A 67 5.57 -7.13 -12.49
C ASP A 67 4.76 -6.30 -13.50
N VAL A 68 3.80 -6.92 -14.20
CA VAL A 68 2.90 -6.22 -15.10
C VAL A 68 1.91 -5.39 -14.28
N PRO A 69 1.66 -4.12 -14.63
CA PRO A 69 0.64 -3.32 -13.97
C PRO A 69 -0.72 -4.01 -14.03
N LEU A 70 -1.39 -4.12 -12.88
CA LEU A 70 -2.73 -4.68 -12.80
C LEU A 70 -3.68 -3.81 -13.65
N PRO A 71 -4.53 -4.38 -14.52
CA PRO A 71 -5.55 -3.59 -15.19
C PRO A 71 -6.61 -3.05 -14.21
N ALA A 72 -7.17 -1.88 -14.49
CA ALA A 72 -8.39 -1.45 -13.79
C ALA A 72 -9.55 -2.37 -14.18
N GLY A 73 -10.42 -2.71 -13.22
CA GLY A 73 -11.51 -3.65 -13.47
C GLY A 73 -12.07 -4.32 -12.23
N VAL A 74 -12.91 -5.32 -12.47
CA VAL A 74 -13.50 -6.17 -11.45
C VAL A 74 -12.80 -7.52 -11.48
N TYR A 75 -12.46 -8.07 -10.32
CA TYR A 75 -11.77 -9.34 -10.18
C TYR A 75 -12.56 -10.31 -9.31
N ASP A 76 -12.67 -11.55 -9.77
CA ASP A 76 -13.30 -12.66 -9.06
C ASP A 76 -12.21 -13.52 -8.42
N ILE A 77 -12.36 -13.72 -7.12
CA ILE A 77 -11.46 -14.54 -6.32
C ILE A 77 -12.13 -15.90 -6.14
N HIS A 78 -11.47 -16.92 -6.68
CA HIS A 78 -11.89 -18.30 -6.59
C HIS A 78 -11.08 -19.00 -5.50
N CYS A 79 -11.79 -19.63 -4.57
CA CYS A 79 -11.24 -20.54 -3.59
C CYS A 79 -12.17 -21.75 -3.43
N GLU A 80 -11.60 -22.92 -3.15
CA GLU A 80 -12.37 -24.12 -2.82
C GLU A 80 -12.96 -24.06 -1.39
N ALA A 81 -12.42 -23.19 -0.55
CA ALA A 81 -12.87 -22.94 0.82
C ALA A 81 -13.54 -21.57 0.94
N SER A 82 -14.15 -21.32 2.09
CA SER A 82 -14.70 -19.99 2.41
C SER A 82 -13.60 -18.94 2.47
N ILE A 83 -13.81 -17.81 1.80
CA ILE A 83 -12.98 -16.62 1.92
C ILE A 83 -13.54 -15.76 3.05
N GLN A 84 -12.67 -15.25 3.91
CA GLN A 84 -13.02 -14.24 4.92
C GLN A 84 -12.04 -13.07 4.83
N VAL A 85 -12.53 -11.85 5.04
CA VAL A 85 -11.65 -10.69 5.21
C VAL A 85 -11.13 -10.70 6.64
N SER A 86 -9.82 -10.55 6.80
CA SER A 86 -9.17 -10.52 8.11
C SER A 86 -9.74 -9.41 8.99
N ASP A 87 -10.04 -9.75 10.24
CA ASP A 87 -10.42 -8.84 11.31
C ASP A 87 -9.25 -8.53 12.26
N GLU A 88 -8.01 -8.91 11.87
CA GLU A 88 -6.81 -8.68 12.65
C GLU A 88 -6.65 -7.18 12.99
N PRO A 89 -6.37 -6.85 14.27
CA PRO A 89 -6.14 -5.48 14.67
C PRO A 89 -4.93 -4.90 13.93
N TRP A 90 -5.13 -3.80 13.22
CA TRP A 90 -4.05 -3.08 12.56
C TRP A 90 -3.74 -1.77 13.30
N ILE A 91 -2.47 -1.39 13.31
CA ILE A 91 -2.05 -0.11 13.88
C ILE A 91 -2.45 0.98 12.90
N SER A 92 -3.46 1.76 13.28
CA SER A 92 -3.90 2.83 12.40
C SER A 92 -2.90 3.96 12.35
N ARG A 93 -2.51 4.32 11.13
CA ARG A 93 -1.75 5.53 10.90
C ARG A 93 -2.66 6.71 11.22
N MET A 94 -2.40 7.39 12.33
CA MET A 94 -2.88 8.77 12.49
C MET A 94 -2.08 9.66 11.53
N ILE A 95 -2.74 10.62 10.90
CA ILE A 95 -2.06 11.62 10.07
C ILE A 95 -1.18 12.44 11.01
N SER A 96 0.08 12.03 11.12
CA SER A 96 1.08 12.71 11.90
C SER A 96 1.59 13.88 11.08
N HIS A 97 0.98 15.04 11.29
CA HIS A 97 1.57 16.28 10.85
C HIS A 97 2.78 16.53 11.74
N ASN A 98 3.98 16.23 11.25
CA ASN A 98 5.18 16.57 12.01
C ASN A 98 5.33 18.11 12.01
N VAL A 99 4.97 18.72 13.15
CA VAL A 99 4.98 20.17 13.38
C VAL A 99 6.42 20.72 13.50
N THR A 100 7.44 19.86 13.63
CA THR A 100 8.75 20.29 14.13
C THR A 100 9.85 20.47 13.07
N GLY A 101 9.56 20.29 11.77
CA GLY A 101 10.55 20.46 10.69
C GLY A 101 11.73 19.46 10.71
N ARG A 102 11.78 18.55 11.69
CA ARG A 102 12.87 17.57 11.87
C ARG A 102 12.96 16.49 10.77
N GLU A 103 11.99 16.44 9.87
CA GLU A 103 11.89 15.42 8.82
C GLU A 103 12.14 15.95 7.40
N ASP A 104 12.88 17.05 7.28
CA ASP A 104 13.28 17.50 5.95
C ASP A 104 14.03 16.40 5.20
N ARG A 105 14.97 15.69 5.82
CA ARG A 105 15.71 14.63 5.11
C ARG A 105 14.81 13.50 4.60
N PHE A 106 14.04 12.86 5.48
CA PHE A 106 13.11 11.77 5.12
C PHE A 106 12.17 12.20 3.99
N ARG A 107 11.53 13.36 4.13
CA ARG A 107 10.60 13.88 3.13
C ARG A 107 11.29 14.15 1.79
N HIS A 108 12.50 14.73 1.78
CA HIS A 108 13.26 14.97 0.55
C HIS A 108 13.69 13.65 -0.10
N GLU A 109 14.15 12.67 0.69
CA GLU A 109 14.57 11.36 0.19
C GLU A 109 13.40 10.61 -0.46
N ILE A 110 12.24 10.56 0.18
CA ILE A 110 11.01 9.95 -0.38
C ILE A 110 10.60 10.64 -1.68
N ARG A 111 10.57 11.98 -1.67
CA ARG A 111 10.21 12.78 -2.85
C ARG A 111 11.13 12.49 -4.02
N ASN A 112 12.45 12.52 -3.79
CA ASN A 112 13.46 12.27 -4.81
C ASN A 112 13.39 10.83 -5.36
N ARG A 113 13.07 9.85 -4.50
CA ARG A 113 12.91 8.44 -4.88
C ARG A 113 11.67 8.23 -5.74
N ASP A 114 10.53 8.77 -5.32
CA ASP A 114 9.24 8.34 -5.84
C ASP A 114 8.72 9.22 -6.97
N ASN A 115 8.79 10.54 -6.85
CA ASN A 115 8.21 11.52 -7.81
C ASN A 115 6.72 11.29 -8.15
N LYS A 116 6.03 10.41 -7.44
CA LYS A 116 4.64 10.01 -7.65
C LYS A 116 4.05 9.48 -6.34
N CYS A 117 2.74 9.27 -6.32
CA CYS A 117 2.10 8.47 -5.28
C CYS A 117 2.36 6.99 -5.58
N VAL A 118 3.09 6.29 -4.72
CA VAL A 118 3.45 4.87 -4.93
C VAL A 118 2.26 3.92 -4.88
N LEU A 119 1.17 4.32 -4.23
CA LEU A 119 -0.08 3.54 -4.19
C LEU A 119 -0.94 3.82 -5.41
N SER A 120 -1.32 5.08 -5.62
CA SER A 120 -2.24 5.43 -6.69
C SER A 120 -1.58 5.54 -8.06
N GLY A 121 -0.25 5.63 -8.16
CA GLY A 121 0.46 5.86 -9.43
C GLY A 121 0.31 7.28 -10.00
N LEU A 122 -0.33 8.20 -9.28
CA LEU A 122 -0.43 9.59 -9.72
C LEU A 122 0.97 10.22 -9.75
N THR A 123 1.45 10.57 -10.93
CA THR A 123 2.77 11.19 -11.11
C THR A 123 2.74 12.68 -10.78
N ASN A 124 3.75 13.16 -10.05
CA ASN A 124 4.02 14.58 -9.95
C ASN A 124 4.79 15.02 -11.20
N THR A 125 4.29 16.01 -11.94
CA THR A 125 4.91 16.37 -13.23
C THR A 125 6.27 17.02 -13.02
N GLU A 126 7.17 16.89 -13.99
CA GLU A 126 8.52 17.46 -13.92
C GLU A 126 8.51 18.96 -13.61
N ILE A 127 7.58 19.71 -14.23
CA ILE A 127 7.40 21.14 -13.98
C ILE A 127 7.07 21.42 -12.51
N LEU A 128 6.19 20.61 -11.90
CA LEU A 128 5.82 20.76 -10.50
C LEU A 128 6.97 20.35 -9.57
N ILE A 129 7.70 19.28 -9.89
CA ILE A 129 8.89 18.84 -9.15
C ILE A 129 9.95 19.93 -9.14
N GLN A 130 10.27 20.51 -10.30
CA GLN A 130 11.23 21.62 -10.43
C GLN A 130 10.79 22.87 -9.66
N ALA A 131 9.48 23.13 -9.58
CA ALA A 131 8.90 24.19 -8.77
C ALA A 131 8.81 23.85 -7.27
N ASN A 132 9.31 22.68 -6.83
CA ASN A 132 9.14 22.12 -5.49
C ASN A 132 7.67 22.07 -5.02
N ASN A 133 6.75 21.90 -5.97
CA ASN A 133 5.32 21.81 -5.71
C ASN A 133 4.91 20.34 -5.55
N TRP A 134 4.59 19.97 -4.31
CA TRP A 134 4.13 18.63 -3.93
C TRP A 134 2.69 18.62 -3.46
N SER A 135 1.89 19.60 -3.91
CA SER A 135 0.47 19.69 -3.55
C SER A 135 -0.24 18.38 -3.94
N GLY A 136 -0.93 17.78 -2.96
CA GLY A 136 -1.59 16.48 -3.14
C GLY A 136 -0.72 15.25 -2.85
N PHE A 137 0.56 15.43 -2.51
CA PHE A 137 1.47 14.35 -2.12
C PHE A 137 1.96 14.52 -0.68
N GLN A 138 2.06 13.40 0.04
CA GLN A 138 2.56 13.38 1.42
C GLN A 138 3.56 12.23 1.58
N ALA A 139 4.76 12.54 2.09
CA ALA A 139 5.69 11.52 2.56
C ALA A 139 5.09 10.86 3.82
N ALA A 140 5.16 9.55 3.89
CA ALA A 140 4.42 8.78 4.86
C ALA A 140 5.26 7.64 5.38
N HIS A 141 5.39 7.52 6.70
CA HIS A 141 5.99 6.30 7.25
C HIS A 141 5.02 5.12 7.10
N ILE A 142 5.55 3.99 6.66
CA ILE A 142 4.86 2.69 6.65
C ILE A 142 4.55 2.31 8.09
N PHE A 143 5.59 2.28 8.94
CA PHE A 143 5.42 2.12 10.38
C PHE A 143 5.30 3.50 11.05
N PRO A 144 4.20 3.80 11.74
CA PRO A 144 3.93 5.12 12.30
C PRO A 144 4.92 5.53 13.40
N LEU A 145 5.35 6.79 13.35
CA LEU A 145 6.28 7.40 14.33
C LEU A 145 5.73 7.40 15.75
N GLU A 146 4.42 7.55 15.92
CA GLU A 146 3.73 7.53 17.22
C GLU A 146 4.00 6.24 17.99
N HIS A 147 4.33 5.17 17.26
CA HIS A 147 4.55 3.84 17.78
C HIS A 147 6.03 3.43 17.73
N GLU A 148 6.98 4.39 17.71
CA GLU A 148 8.42 4.10 17.69
C GLU A 148 8.87 3.14 18.81
N SER A 149 8.22 3.17 19.97
CA SER A 149 8.47 2.22 21.05
C SER A 149 8.22 0.75 20.64
N LEU A 150 7.19 0.48 19.83
CA LEU A 150 6.91 -0.84 19.26
C LEU A 150 7.95 -1.18 18.19
N TRP A 151 8.32 -0.22 17.34
CA TRP A 151 9.37 -0.38 16.34
C TRP A 151 10.70 -0.84 16.96
N ILE A 152 11.12 -0.19 18.04
CA ILE A 152 12.32 -0.54 18.80
C ILE A 152 12.13 -1.90 19.48
N ARG A 153 11.01 -2.11 20.20
CA ARG A 153 10.74 -3.35 20.94
C ARG A 153 10.79 -4.59 20.06
N PHE A 154 10.23 -4.52 18.85
CA PHE A 154 10.20 -5.63 17.90
C PHE A 154 11.39 -5.64 16.93
N ASN A 155 12.34 -4.72 17.10
CA ASN A 155 13.56 -4.60 16.30
C ASN A 155 13.27 -4.52 14.79
N TYR A 156 12.24 -3.76 14.38
CA TYR A 156 11.90 -3.61 12.97
C TYR A 156 12.98 -2.86 12.17
N GLY A 157 13.78 -2.03 12.84
CA GLY A 157 14.97 -1.39 12.25
C GLY A 157 15.99 -2.35 11.65
N ARG A 158 15.96 -3.64 11.99
CA ARG A 158 16.83 -4.67 11.38
C ARG A 158 16.62 -4.84 9.88
N TRP A 159 15.44 -4.48 9.36
CA TRP A 159 15.12 -4.57 7.93
C TRP A 159 15.59 -3.36 7.14
N ILE A 160 16.05 -2.32 7.82
CA ILE A 160 16.54 -1.09 7.20
C ILE A 160 18.02 -1.22 6.84
N THR A 161 18.30 -1.08 5.54
CA THR A 161 19.63 -1.22 4.93
C THR A 161 20.22 0.09 4.44
N ASP A 162 19.45 1.17 4.35
CA ASP A 162 19.89 2.49 3.85
C ASP A 162 20.40 3.43 4.96
N MET A 163 20.45 2.96 6.21
CA MET A 163 20.96 3.70 7.35
C MET A 163 21.99 2.88 8.14
N ASP A 164 23.08 3.55 8.51
CA ASP A 164 24.15 2.98 9.34
C ASP A 164 23.65 2.52 10.71
N ASN A 165 24.33 1.52 11.28
CA ASN A 165 24.08 1.00 12.64
C ASN A 165 24.67 1.91 13.72
N THR A 166 24.40 3.20 13.65
CA THR A 166 24.86 4.15 14.68
C THR A 166 24.17 3.82 16.01
N PRO A 167 24.92 3.67 17.11
CA PRO A 167 24.34 3.42 18.44
C PRO A 167 23.27 4.48 18.78
N GLY A 168 22.08 4.03 19.14
CA GLY A 168 20.94 4.90 19.47
C GLY A 168 20.07 5.36 18.28
N SER A 169 20.42 4.98 17.04
CA SER A 169 19.55 5.21 15.88
C SER A 169 18.43 4.16 15.83
N SER A 170 17.18 4.59 15.87
CA SER A 170 16.03 3.68 15.65
C SER A 170 15.90 3.28 14.19
N LYS A 171 16.48 4.05 13.26
CA LYS A 171 16.27 3.93 11.80
C LYS A 171 14.81 4.14 11.35
N ILE A 172 13.93 4.63 12.21
CA ILE A 172 12.50 4.81 11.87
C ILE A 172 12.29 5.86 10.76
N ASN A 173 13.20 6.82 10.63
CA ASN A 173 13.20 7.87 9.61
C ASN A 173 13.96 7.50 8.32
N SER A 174 14.19 6.21 8.09
CA SER A 174 14.72 5.70 6.83
C SER A 174 13.71 5.88 5.70
N CYS A 175 14.20 6.14 4.48
CA CYS A 175 13.32 6.20 3.31
C CYS A 175 12.68 4.83 3.00
N GLN A 176 13.28 3.72 3.43
CA GLN A 176 12.69 2.38 3.30
C GLN A 176 11.50 2.16 4.23
N ASN A 177 11.35 2.96 5.29
CA ASN A 177 10.14 2.99 6.10
C ASN A 177 9.11 3.99 5.55
N GLY A 178 9.16 4.35 4.27
CA GLY A 178 8.16 5.21 3.64
C GLY A 178 7.91 4.94 2.18
#